data_AF-A0A658NKJ8-F1
#
_entry.id   AF-A0A658NKJ8-F1
#
_cell.length_a   1.000
_cell.length_b   1.000
_cell.length_c   1.000
_cell.angle_alpha   90.00
_cell.angle_beta   90.00
_cell.angle_gamma   90.00
#
_symmetry.space_group_name_H-M   'P 1'
#
loop_
_entity.id
_entity.type
_entity.pdbx_description
1 polymer ?
#
loop_
_entity_poly.entity_id
_entity_poly.type
_entity_poly.pdbx_seq_one_letter_code
_entity_poly.pdbx_strand_id
1 'polypeptide(L)'
;ATPTSGFEEAGEAVKGYDLAGAEEVTGIPRRKIEAAADWWGKAKTSFLLHARGIEHHTKGVENVVSAINLVLATGRIGKPYCG
;
A
#
# COMPACT_ATOMS: atom_id res chain seq x y z
N ALA A 1 9.15 7.66 15.40
CA ALA A 1 9.48 6.43 14.67
C ALA A 1 8.38 5.43 14.93
N THR A 2 7.74 4.91 13.89
CA THR A 2 6.89 3.71 14.04
C THR A 2 7.84 2.53 14.23
N PRO A 3 7.66 1.66 15.23
CA PRO A 3 8.52 0.48 15.40
C PRO A 3 8.19 -0.53 14.29
N THR A 4 8.80 -0.35 13.12
CA THR A 4 8.70 -1.25 11.97
C THR A 4 10.06 -1.90 11.73
N SER A 5 10.07 -3.20 11.43
CA SER A 5 11.21 -3.90 10.85
C SER A 5 10.95 -4.14 9.36
N GLY A 6 12.00 -4.35 8.56
CA GLY A 6 11.84 -4.75 7.16
C GLY A 6 11.52 -3.63 6.16
N PHE A 7 11.66 -2.35 6.56
CA PHE A 7 11.26 -1.22 5.70
C PHE A 7 12.13 -1.07 4.46
N GLU A 8 13.43 -1.32 4.60
CA GLU A 8 14.39 -1.26 3.49
C GLU A 8 14.09 -2.36 2.48
N GLU A 9 13.86 -3.58 2.94
CA GLU A 9 13.49 -4.74 2.11
C GLU A 9 12.15 -4.53 1.40
N ALA A 10 11.16 -3.94 2.08
CA ALA A 10 9.89 -3.57 1.46
C ALA A 10 10.10 -2.49 0.37
N GLY A 11 10.97 -1.51 0.63
CA GLY A 11 11.37 -0.49 -0.34
C GLY A 11 12.06 -1.08 -1.57
N GLU A 12 13.03 -1.97 -1.38
CA GLU A 12 13.70 -2.70 -2.46
C GLU A 12 12.71 -3.54 -3.27
N ALA A 13 11.79 -4.24 -2.61
CA ALA A 13 10.79 -5.06 -3.27
C ALA A 13 9.91 -4.23 -4.22
N VAL A 14 9.56 -2.99 -3.88
CA VAL A 14 8.71 -2.15 -4.72
C VAL A 14 9.46 -1.36 -5.80
N LYS A 15 10.80 -1.30 -5.79
CA LYS A 15 11.59 -0.49 -6.74
C LYS A 15 11.34 -0.83 -8.22
N GLY A 16 11.04 -2.10 -8.51
CA GLY A 16 10.75 -2.57 -9.86
C GLY A 16 9.33 -2.27 -10.35
N TYR A 17 8.45 -1.75 -9.49
CA TYR A 17 7.05 -1.51 -9.80
C TYR A 17 6.83 -0.04 -10.16
N ASP A 18 7.04 0.30 -11.42
CA ASP A 18 6.73 1.64 -11.93
C ASP A 18 5.26 1.78 -12.36
N LEU A 19 4.84 3.03 -12.59
CA LEU A 19 3.47 3.35 -12.97
C LEU A 19 3.08 2.86 -14.37
N ALA A 20 4.04 2.64 -15.27
CA ALA A 20 3.77 2.16 -16.62
C ALA A 20 3.45 0.65 -16.58
N GLY A 21 4.27 -0.14 -15.89
CA GLY A 21 4.02 -1.56 -15.64
C GLY A 21 2.76 -1.78 -14.82
N ALA A 22 2.47 -0.92 -13.84
CA ALA A 22 1.22 -1.00 -13.09
C ALA A 22 -0.02 -0.76 -13.97
N GLU A 23 0.03 0.20 -14.90
CA GLU A 23 -1.05 0.45 -15.86
C GLU A 23 -1.25 -0.74 -16.81
N GLU A 24 -0.16 -1.33 -17.31
CA GLU A 24 -0.20 -2.52 -18.16
C GLU A 24 -0.85 -3.72 -17.44
N VAL A 25 -0.40 -4.03 -16.21
CA VAL A 25 -0.86 -5.20 -15.45
C VAL A 25 -2.29 -5.05 -14.95
N THR A 26 -2.66 -3.85 -14.46
CA THR A 26 -3.95 -3.63 -13.80
C THR A 26 -5.03 -3.14 -14.76
N GLY A 27 -4.65 -2.60 -15.93
CA GLY A 27 -5.54 -1.86 -16.82
C GLY A 27 -6.04 -0.52 -16.24
N ILE A 28 -5.53 -0.09 -15.08
CA ILE A 28 -5.89 1.17 -14.44
C ILE A 28 -5.01 2.29 -15.01
N PRO A 29 -5.58 3.40 -15.51
CA PRO A 29 -4.78 4.50 -16.02
C PRO A 29 -3.75 5.00 -15.00
N ARG A 30 -2.48 5.13 -15.41
CA ARG A 30 -1.35 5.45 -14.49
C ARG A 30 -1.61 6.66 -13.60
N ARG A 31 -2.26 7.69 -14.15
CA ARG A 31 -2.62 8.93 -13.44
C ARG A 31 -3.53 8.70 -12.24
N LYS A 32 -4.37 7.66 -12.26
CA LYS A 32 -5.25 7.30 -11.15
C LYS A 32 -4.48 6.59 -10.04
N ILE A 33 -3.53 5.74 -10.40
CA ILE A 33 -2.64 5.05 -9.46
C ILE A 33 -1.78 6.08 -8.73
N GLU A 34 -1.18 7.01 -9.49
CA GLU A 34 -0.42 8.13 -8.95
C GLU A 34 -1.28 9.00 -8.04
N ALA A 35 -2.48 9.40 -8.47
CA ALA A 35 -3.38 10.20 -7.64
C ALA A 35 -3.76 9.51 -6.33
N ALA A 36 -4.01 8.20 -6.35
CA ALA A 36 -4.30 7.44 -5.14
C ALA A 36 -3.09 7.39 -4.19
N ALA A 37 -1.88 7.16 -4.72
CA ALA A 37 -0.65 7.20 -3.95
C ALA A 37 -0.39 8.59 -3.35
N ASP A 38 -0.69 9.66 -4.10
CA ASP A 38 -0.51 11.04 -3.67
C ASP A 38 -1.51 11.43 -2.56
N TRP A 39 -2.77 11.05 -2.70
CA TRP A 39 -3.79 11.22 -1.66
C TRP A 39 -3.43 10.44 -0.40
N TRP A 40 -3.05 9.16 -0.55
CA TRP A 40 -2.61 8.35 0.56
C TRP A 40 -1.37 8.95 1.21
N GLY A 41 -0.32 9.26 0.46
CA GLY A 41 0.96 9.77 0.98
C GLY A 41 0.81 11.08 1.74
N LYS A 42 0.00 12.02 1.22
CA LYS A 42 -0.19 13.36 1.81
C LYS A 42 -1.23 13.40 2.94
N ALA A 43 -2.05 12.36 3.12
CA ALA A 43 -3.08 12.34 4.15
C ALA A 43 -2.49 12.46 5.57
N LYS A 44 -3.09 13.30 6.42
CA LYS A 44 -2.70 13.41 7.84
C LYS A 44 -3.11 12.17 8.65
N THR A 45 -4.24 11.57 8.28
CA THR A 45 -4.83 10.36 8.88
C THR A 45 -5.50 9.54 7.76
N SER A 46 -5.49 8.22 7.83
CA SER A 46 -6.22 7.36 6.90
C SER A 46 -6.51 5.98 7.49
N PHE A 47 -7.58 5.35 7.01
CA PHE A 47 -7.89 3.94 7.26
C PHE A 47 -7.75 3.12 5.97
N LEU A 48 -7.12 1.95 6.06
CA LEU A 48 -7.18 0.93 5.02
C LEU A 48 -8.18 -0.15 5.43
N LEU A 49 -9.32 -0.15 4.76
CA LEU A 49 -10.36 -1.16 4.96
C LEU A 49 -10.34 -2.13 3.79
N HIS A 50 -10.16 -3.41 4.08
CA HIS A 50 -10.28 -4.48 3.09
C HIS A 50 -11.13 -5.63 3.63
N ALA A 51 -11.48 -6.54 2.74
CA ALA A 51 -12.20 -7.76 3.05
C ALA A 51 -11.89 -8.80 1.96
N ARG A 52 -12.87 -9.67 1.67
CA ARG A 52 -12.85 -10.78 0.71
C ARG A 52 -12.14 -10.50 -0.61
N GLY A 53 -12.22 -9.27 -1.12
CA GLY A 53 -11.65 -8.88 -2.42
C GLY A 53 -10.14 -9.04 -2.55
N ILE A 54 -9.36 -8.98 -1.46
CA ILE A 54 -7.90 -9.21 -1.52
C ILE A 54 -7.45 -10.48 -0.80
N GLU A 55 -8.23 -10.96 0.17
CA GLU A 55 -7.92 -12.15 0.99
C GLU A 55 -8.30 -13.47 0.30
N HIS A 56 -9.37 -13.51 -0.52
CA HIS A 56 -9.80 -14.73 -1.22
C HIS A 56 -9.06 -14.94 -2.56
N HIS A 57 -7.74 -14.82 -2.53
CA HIS A 57 -6.85 -15.07 -3.66
C HIS A 57 -5.79 -16.08 -3.27
N THR A 58 -5.20 -16.78 -4.24
CA THR A 58 -4.03 -17.67 -4.01
C THR A 58 -2.84 -16.93 -3.40
N LYS A 59 -2.81 -15.60 -3.54
CA LYS A 59 -1.85 -14.65 -2.97
C LYS A 59 -2.44 -13.78 -1.87
N GLY A 60 -3.48 -14.26 -1.20
CA GLY A 60 -4.25 -13.47 -0.23
C GLY A 60 -3.42 -12.95 0.93
N VAL A 61 -2.49 -13.76 1.44
CA VAL A 61 -1.57 -13.35 2.51
C VAL A 61 -0.66 -12.22 2.03
N GLU A 62 -0.03 -12.38 0.87
CA GLU A 62 0.87 -11.37 0.30
C GLU A 62 0.15 -10.06 -0.04
N ASN A 63 -1.10 -10.14 -0.51
CA ASN A 63 -1.93 -8.96 -0.76
C ASN A 63 -2.24 -8.20 0.54
N VAL A 64 -2.65 -8.91 1.60
CA VAL A 64 -2.95 -8.30 2.91
C VAL A 64 -1.69 -7.71 3.54
N VAL A 65 -0.55 -8.40 3.46
CA VAL A 65 0.75 -7.87 3.92
C VAL A 65 1.12 -6.60 3.15
N SER A 66 0.90 -6.57 1.83
CA SER A 66 1.16 -5.38 1.01
C SER A 66 0.28 -4.19 1.42
N ALA A 67 -0.98 -4.44 1.78
CA ALA A 67 -1.87 -3.41 2.33
C ALA A 67 -1.37 -2.89 3.69
N ILE A 68 -0.96 -3.78 4.59
CA ILE A 68 -0.38 -3.41 5.90
C ILE A 68 0.90 -2.58 5.71
N ASN A 69 1.75 -2.92 4.73
CA ASN A 69 2.95 -2.16 4.42
C ASN A 69 2.65 -0.70 4.08
N LEU A 70 1.54 -0.39 3.40
CA LEU A 70 1.13 1.00 3.12
C LEU A 70 0.79 1.78 4.40
N VAL A 71 0.14 1.13 5.37
CA VAL A 71 -0.20 1.73 6.67
C VAL A 71 1.07 1.97 7.49
N LEU A 72 1.96 0.98 7.52
CA LEU A 72 3.22 1.05 8.29
C LEU A 72 4.20 2.07 7.69
N ALA A 73 4.41 2.03 6.37
CA ALA A 73 5.31 2.94 5.64
C ALA A 73 4.93 4.41 5.81
N THR A 74 3.64 4.68 6.04
CA THR A 74 3.13 6.03 6.24
C THR A 74 2.92 6.40 7.71
N GLY A 75 3.28 5.50 8.63
CA GLY A 75 3.23 5.72 10.07
C GLY A 75 1.82 5.91 10.62
N ARG A 76 0.85 5.18 10.05
CA ARG A 76 -0.59 5.30 10.34
C ARG A 76 -1.10 4.16 11.24
N ILE A 77 -0.20 3.51 11.96
CA ILE A 77 -0.56 2.51 12.98
C ILE A 77 -0.49 3.12 14.38
N GLY A 78 -1.41 2.74 15.27
CA GLY A 78 -1.41 3.14 16.68
C GLY A 78 -1.72 4.61 16.94
N LYS A 79 -2.38 5.30 16.00
CA LYS A 79 -2.76 6.71 16.10
C LYS A 79 -4.28 6.88 15.96
N PRO A 80 -4.88 7.89 16.60
CA PRO A 80 -6.29 8.22 16.37
C PRO A 80 -6.59 8.42 14.88
N TYR A 81 -7.74 7.90 14.45
CA TYR A 81 -8.23 7.99 13.07
C TYR A 81 -7.32 7.35 12.02
N CYS A 82 -6.46 6.41 12.44
CA CYS A 82 -5.56 5.70 11.57
C CYS A 82 -5.67 4.19 11.80
N GLY A 83 -5.42 3.40 10.75
CA GLY A 83 -5.40 1.93 10.84
C GLY A 83 -5.43 1.25 9.49
#